data_AF-A0A821LGI6-F1
#
_entry.id   AF-A0A821LGI6-F1
#
_cell.length_a   1.000
_cell.length_b   1.000
_cell.length_c   1.000
_cell.angle_alpha   90.00
_cell.angle_beta   90.00
_cell.angle_gamma   90.00
#
_symmetry.space_group_name_H-M   'P 1'
#
loop_
_entity.id
_entity.type
_entity.pdbx_description
1 polymer ?
#
loop_
_entity_poly.entity_id
_entity_poly.type
_entity_poly.pdbx_seq_one_letter_code
_entity_poly.pdbx_strand_id
1 'polypeptide(L)'
;AGLTGGKMSASEESSKIDLLDTTENVEKKVRKAFCEPGNIDRNGVLGFCKSVIFPLLKNKDLVVKRSAEHDGPMSFSNYEQLEQSFLKHEIHPVDLKNAATTYLEQLLEPIRKEFETEEMQKLIFNAYPPSPAPVHEKKKKESGKKEQRSTVSTPITSELAQNANENLVIKDDTNSTSKDDDPN
;
A
#
# COMPACT_ATOMS: atom_id res chain seq x y z
N ALA A 1 11.37 -2.22 -15.87
CA ALA A 1 9.91 -2.46 -15.72
C ALA A 1 9.33 -1.35 -14.87
N GLY A 2 8.05 -1.00 -15.05
CA GLY A 2 7.36 -0.07 -14.14
C GLY A 2 7.10 -0.69 -12.76
N LEU A 3 6.46 0.06 -11.87
CA LEU A 3 6.19 -0.37 -10.48
C LEU A 3 5.41 -1.71 -10.39
N THR A 4 4.57 -2.02 -11.38
CA THR A 4 3.78 -3.26 -11.43
C THR A 4 4.47 -4.43 -12.14
N GLY A 5 5.75 -4.34 -12.51
CA GLY A 5 6.52 -5.46 -13.09
C GLY A 5 6.13 -5.88 -14.52
N GLY A 6 5.15 -5.19 -15.14
CA GLY A 6 4.63 -5.47 -16.48
C GLY A 6 4.91 -4.37 -17.53
N LYS A 7 4.07 -4.32 -18.58
CA LYS A 7 4.07 -3.24 -19.59
C LYS A 7 3.87 -1.89 -18.91
N MET A 8 4.64 -0.87 -19.31
CA MET A 8 4.48 0.49 -18.81
C MET A 8 3.20 1.11 -19.36
N SER A 9 2.05 0.82 -18.76
CA SER A 9 0.78 1.42 -19.18
C SER A 9 0.51 2.67 -18.35
N ALA A 10 0.91 3.84 -18.86
CA ALA A 10 0.53 5.13 -18.27
C ALA A 10 -1.01 5.33 -18.18
N SER A 11 -1.79 4.48 -18.87
CA SER A 11 -3.26 4.47 -18.85
C SER A 11 -3.87 3.76 -17.63
N GLU A 12 -3.10 2.93 -16.92
CA GLU A 12 -3.59 2.28 -15.70
C GLU A 12 -3.25 3.16 -14.50
N GLU A 13 -4.24 3.87 -13.97
CA GLU A 13 -4.12 4.82 -12.85
C GLU A 13 -3.39 4.20 -11.64
N SER A 14 -3.58 2.90 -11.41
CA SER A 14 -2.96 2.19 -10.29
C SER A 14 -1.47 1.82 -10.51
N SER A 15 -0.95 1.96 -11.72
CA SER A 15 0.42 1.57 -12.09
C SER A 15 1.39 2.75 -12.16
N LYS A 16 0.86 3.99 -12.18
CA LYS A 16 1.63 5.23 -12.24
C LYS A 16 1.44 6.00 -10.94
N ILE A 17 2.55 6.39 -10.31
CA ILE A 17 2.53 7.33 -9.18
C ILE A 17 2.73 8.73 -9.76
N ASP A 18 1.80 9.63 -9.48
CA ASP A 18 1.92 11.04 -9.82
C ASP A 18 2.74 11.79 -8.77
N LEU A 19 3.39 12.89 -9.17
CA LEU A 19 4.16 13.74 -8.26
C LEU A 19 3.26 14.41 -7.22
N LEU A 20 1.99 14.63 -7.57
CA LEU A 20 0.98 15.27 -6.74
C LEU A 20 0.00 14.27 -6.10
N ASP A 21 0.24 12.96 -6.24
CA ASP A 21 -0.57 11.95 -5.54
C ASP A 21 -0.51 12.18 -4.04
N THR A 22 -1.61 11.98 -3.31
CA THR A 22 -1.61 12.02 -1.84
C THR A 22 -0.83 10.84 -1.27
N THR A 23 -0.38 10.96 -0.01
CA THR A 23 0.30 9.89 0.75
C THR A 23 -0.46 8.56 0.66
N GLU A 24 -1.78 8.59 0.88
CA GLU A 24 -2.61 7.39 0.78
C GLU A 24 -2.63 6.76 -0.61
N ASN A 25 -2.67 7.58 -1.67
CA ASN A 25 -2.67 7.09 -3.04
C ASN A 25 -1.33 6.44 -3.38
N VAL A 26 -0.23 7.05 -2.95
CA VAL A 26 1.12 6.47 -3.08
C VAL A 26 1.18 5.11 -2.40
N GLU A 27 0.76 5.02 -1.13
CA GLU A 27 0.78 3.76 -0.38
C GLU A 27 -0.07 2.68 -1.08
N LYS A 28 -1.30 3.02 -1.50
CA LYS A 28 -2.19 2.11 -2.22
C LYS A 28 -1.57 1.61 -3.53
N LYS A 29 -0.88 2.48 -4.28
CA LYS A 29 -0.22 2.15 -5.55
C LYS A 29 1.03 1.28 -5.32
N VAL A 30 1.89 1.61 -4.37
CA VAL A 30 3.08 0.81 -4.01
C VAL A 30 2.68 -0.54 -3.42
N ARG A 31 1.61 -0.62 -2.63
CA ARG A 31 1.12 -1.89 -2.09
C ARG A 31 0.69 -2.86 -3.20
N LYS A 32 0.09 -2.34 -4.28
CA LYS A 32 -0.29 -3.09 -5.50
C LYS A 32 0.89 -3.41 -6.42
N ALA A 33 2.07 -2.84 -6.17
CA ALA A 33 3.27 -3.13 -6.94
C ALA A 33 3.60 -4.63 -6.92
N PHE A 34 4.14 -5.12 -8.01
CA PHE A 34 4.55 -6.52 -8.09
C PHE A 34 5.89 -6.69 -7.35
N CYS A 35 5.90 -7.53 -6.33
CA CYS A 35 7.06 -7.82 -5.48
C CYS A 35 6.88 -9.22 -4.89
N GLU A 36 7.40 -10.23 -5.57
CA GLU A 36 7.40 -11.61 -5.09
C GLU A 36 8.66 -11.86 -4.24
N PRO A 37 8.57 -12.66 -3.15
CA PRO A 37 9.73 -13.04 -2.35
C PRO A 37 10.82 -13.70 -3.23
N GLY A 38 12.07 -13.26 -3.10
CA GLY A 38 13.21 -13.81 -3.82
C GLY A 38 13.30 -13.46 -5.32
N ASN A 39 12.29 -12.81 -5.90
CA ASN A 39 12.30 -12.39 -7.30
C ASN A 39 13.03 -11.05 -7.47
N ILE A 40 14.20 -11.07 -8.12
CA ILE A 40 15.01 -9.87 -8.42
C ILE A 40 14.83 -9.35 -9.85
N ASP A 41 14.58 -10.23 -10.83
CA ASP A 41 14.60 -9.88 -12.26
C ASP A 41 13.40 -9.02 -12.69
N ARG A 42 12.22 -9.24 -12.08
CA ARG A 42 10.99 -8.51 -12.42
C ARG A 42 10.41 -7.73 -11.26
N ASN A 43 11.26 -7.15 -10.42
CA ASN A 43 10.82 -6.43 -9.23
C ASN A 43 10.89 -4.90 -9.43
N GLY A 44 9.73 -4.28 -9.61
CA GLY A 44 9.63 -2.82 -9.79
C GLY A 44 10.09 -2.03 -8.55
N VAL A 45 9.92 -2.60 -7.36
CA VAL A 45 10.30 -1.98 -6.09
C VAL A 45 11.82 -1.99 -5.92
N LEU A 46 12.48 -3.13 -6.16
CA LEU A 46 13.95 -3.20 -6.15
C LEU A 46 14.57 -2.30 -7.24
N GLY A 47 13.99 -2.29 -8.43
CA GLY A 47 14.43 -1.39 -9.51
C GLY A 47 14.34 0.10 -9.14
N PHE A 48 13.30 0.48 -8.40
CA PHE A 48 13.15 1.84 -7.85
C PHE A 48 14.21 2.13 -6.78
N CYS A 49 14.46 1.20 -5.85
CA CYS A 49 15.53 1.33 -4.86
C CYS A 49 16.88 1.56 -5.54
N LYS A 50 17.23 0.74 -6.54
CA LYS A 50 18.48 0.83 -7.30
C LYS A 50 18.66 2.15 -8.03
N SER A 51 17.61 2.61 -8.71
CA SER A 51 17.72 3.71 -9.68
C SER A 51 17.41 5.07 -9.09
N VAL A 52 16.68 5.13 -7.98
CA VAL A 52 16.21 6.38 -7.37
C VAL A 52 16.72 6.50 -5.94
N ILE A 53 16.39 5.54 -5.05
CA ILE A 53 16.67 5.72 -3.63
C ILE A 53 18.18 5.72 -3.33
N PHE A 54 18.93 4.70 -3.77
CA PHE A 54 20.37 4.62 -3.50
C PHE A 54 21.17 5.80 -4.08
N PRO A 55 20.93 6.25 -5.34
CA PRO A 55 21.58 7.45 -5.85
C PRO A 55 21.27 8.73 -5.06
N LEU A 56 20.05 8.87 -4.54
CA LEU A 56 19.65 10.03 -3.73
C LEU A 56 20.26 10.01 -2.33
N LEU A 57 20.51 8.83 -1.77
CA LEU A 57 21.07 8.69 -0.43
C LEU A 57 22.55 9.10 -0.32
N LYS A 58 23.28 9.25 -1.43
CA LYS A 58 24.67 9.78 -1.47
C LYS A 58 25.56 9.23 -0.34
N ASN A 59 25.66 7.91 -0.21
CA ASN A 59 26.41 7.18 0.82
C ASN A 59 25.76 7.10 2.22
N LYS A 60 24.47 7.42 2.34
CA LYS A 60 23.68 7.06 3.53
C LYS A 60 23.05 5.69 3.35
N ASP A 61 22.83 5.01 4.46
CA ASP A 61 22.19 3.71 4.46
C ASP A 61 20.68 3.83 4.16
N LEU A 62 20.18 2.88 3.37
CA LEU A 62 18.75 2.63 3.24
C LEU A 62 18.27 1.90 4.50
N VAL A 63 17.32 2.46 5.23
CA VAL A 63 16.77 1.86 6.45
C VAL A 63 15.40 1.26 6.15
N VAL A 64 15.30 -0.06 6.29
CA VAL A 64 14.04 -0.81 6.24
C VAL A 64 13.52 -0.97 7.66
N LYS A 65 12.48 -0.21 8.00
CA LYS A 65 11.82 -0.28 9.32
C LYS A 65 10.94 -1.53 9.38
N ARG A 66 11.19 -2.40 10.36
CA ARG A 66 10.41 -3.60 10.65
C ARG A 66 10.11 -3.67 12.14
N SER A 67 9.06 -4.41 12.50
CA SER A 67 8.74 -4.65 13.91
C SER A 67 9.84 -5.48 14.58
N ALA A 68 9.90 -5.43 15.91
CA ALA A 68 10.83 -6.25 16.69
C ALA A 68 10.59 -7.76 16.50
N GLU A 69 9.38 -8.14 16.11
CA GLU A 69 8.98 -9.52 15.78
C GLU A 69 9.58 -10.02 14.45
N HIS A 70 10.08 -9.12 13.60
CA HIS A 70 10.66 -9.41 12.29
C HIS A 70 12.14 -9.01 12.22
N ASP A 71 12.91 -9.36 13.24
CA ASP A 71 14.35 -9.08 13.38
C ASP A 71 14.72 -7.59 13.41
N GLY A 72 13.74 -6.72 13.69
CA GLY A 72 13.95 -5.29 13.87
C GLY A 72 14.38 -4.53 12.59
N PRO A 73 14.71 -3.23 12.74
CA PRO A 73 15.13 -2.39 11.63
C PRO A 73 16.45 -2.87 11.05
N MET A 74 16.53 -2.89 9.72
CA MET A 74 17.72 -3.31 8.98
C MET A 74 18.21 -2.18 8.07
N SER A 75 19.52 -1.96 8.02
CA SER A 75 20.14 -0.92 7.20
C SER A 75 21.03 -1.52 6.12
N PHE A 76 21.01 -0.91 4.92
CA PHE A 76 21.79 -1.35 3.77
C PHE A 76 22.63 -0.20 3.24
N SER A 77 23.94 -0.41 3.19
CA SER A 77 24.89 0.61 2.70
C SER A 77 24.93 0.72 1.18
N ASN A 78 24.53 -0.33 0.47
CA ASN A 78 24.50 -0.39 -0.99
C ASN A 78 23.38 -1.31 -1.50
N TYR A 79 23.12 -1.22 -2.80
CA TYR A 79 22.05 -1.97 -3.45
C TYR A 79 22.32 -3.48 -3.45
N GLU A 80 23.58 -3.89 -3.60
CA GLU A 80 23.96 -5.30 -3.65
C GLU A 80 23.62 -6.02 -2.34
N GLN A 81 23.84 -5.38 -1.19
CA GLN A 81 23.43 -5.91 0.11
C GLN A 81 21.91 -6.09 0.20
N LEU A 82 21.14 -5.09 -0.24
CA LEU A 82 19.68 -5.17 -0.25
C LEU A 82 19.19 -6.32 -1.14
N GLU A 83 19.74 -6.43 -2.35
CA GLU A 83 19.38 -7.46 -3.33
C GLU A 83 19.66 -8.86 -2.79
N GLN A 84 20.84 -9.07 -2.20
CA GLN A 84 21.22 -10.36 -1.61
C GLN A 84 20.34 -10.73 -0.41
N SER A 85 20.04 -9.78 0.48
CA SER A 85 19.13 -10.05 1.61
C SER A 85 17.69 -10.34 1.16
N PHE A 86 17.22 -9.70 0.08
CA PHE A 86 15.93 -10.04 -0.52
C PHE A 86 15.93 -11.44 -1.15
N LEU A 87 17.01 -11.82 -1.84
CA LEU A 87 17.24 -13.15 -2.43
C LEU A 87 17.28 -14.27 -1.38
N LYS A 88 17.85 -13.97 -0.20
CA LYS A 88 17.91 -14.88 0.95
C LYS A 88 16.61 -14.94 1.75
N HIS A 89 15.59 -14.17 1.35
CA HIS A 89 14.32 -14.03 2.05
C HIS A 89 14.47 -13.45 3.47
N GLU A 90 15.56 -12.72 3.73
CA GLU A 90 15.78 -12.00 4.99
C GLU A 90 14.89 -10.76 5.08
N ILE A 91 14.41 -10.24 3.95
CA ILE A 91 13.50 -9.09 3.86
C ILE A 91 12.18 -9.54 3.24
N HIS A 92 11.07 -9.27 3.91
CA HIS A 92 9.75 -9.54 3.37
C HIS A 92 9.35 -8.48 2.33
N PRO A 93 8.63 -8.83 1.25
CA PRO A 93 8.16 -7.87 0.25
C PRO A 93 7.38 -6.68 0.79
N VAL A 94 6.62 -6.89 1.88
CA VAL A 94 5.85 -5.82 2.53
C VAL A 94 6.77 -4.79 3.17
N ASP A 95 7.84 -5.22 3.84
CA ASP A 95 8.79 -4.33 4.48
C ASP A 95 9.55 -3.49 3.45
N LEU A 96 9.96 -4.14 2.35
CA LEU A 96 10.61 -3.46 1.23
C LEU A 96 9.69 -2.40 0.59
N LYS A 97 8.41 -2.74 0.39
CA LYS A 97 7.41 -1.79 -0.12
C LYS A 97 7.22 -0.61 0.83
N ASN A 98 7.11 -0.86 2.13
CA ASN A 98 6.92 0.19 3.14
C ASN A 98 8.13 1.12 3.23
N ALA A 99 9.34 0.56 3.17
CA ALA A 99 10.57 1.35 3.10
C ALA A 99 10.57 2.23 1.84
N ALA A 100 10.30 1.65 0.67
CA ALA A 100 10.23 2.39 -0.59
C ALA A 100 9.18 3.51 -0.55
N THR A 101 7.98 3.25 0.01
CA THR A 101 6.94 4.26 0.22
C THR A 101 7.45 5.41 1.09
N THR A 102 8.11 5.12 2.20
CA THR A 102 8.65 6.15 3.11
C THR A 102 9.62 7.10 2.39
N TYR A 103 10.56 6.55 1.61
CA TYR A 103 11.52 7.36 0.86
C TYR A 103 10.86 8.12 -0.30
N LEU A 104 9.88 7.52 -0.96
CA LEU A 104 9.11 8.17 -2.00
C LEU A 104 8.30 9.36 -1.44
N GLU A 105 7.68 9.21 -0.27
CA GLU A 105 6.96 10.30 0.40
C GLU A 105 7.89 11.46 0.75
N GLN A 106 9.09 11.18 1.27
CA GLN A 106 10.09 12.23 1.54
C GLN A 106 10.51 12.98 0.27
N LEU A 107 10.52 12.30 -0.88
CA LEU A 107 10.82 12.92 -2.17
C LEU A 107 9.66 13.77 -2.69
N LEU A 108 8.42 13.31 -2.49
CA LEU A 108 7.21 13.98 -3.00
C LEU A 108 6.73 15.13 -2.10
N GLU A 109 6.97 15.07 -0.80
CA GLU A 109 6.51 16.08 0.16
C GLU A 109 6.91 17.53 -0.20
N PRO A 110 8.18 17.86 -0.50
CA PRO A 110 8.53 19.23 -0.88
C PRO A 110 7.88 19.64 -2.20
N ILE A 111 7.68 18.71 -3.14
CA ILE A 111 7.02 18.99 -4.42
C ILE A 111 5.55 19.34 -4.16
N ARG A 112 4.82 18.53 -3.37
CA ARG A 112 3.42 18.81 -3.04
C ARG A 112 3.26 20.20 -2.41
N LYS A 113 4.14 20.55 -1.46
CA LYS A 113 4.14 21.85 -0.79
C LYS A 113 4.31 23.03 -1.76
N GLU A 114 5.23 22.94 -2.73
CA GLU A 114 5.40 23.98 -3.75
C GLU A 114 4.14 24.15 -4.63
N PHE A 115 3.46 23.05 -4.93
CA PHE A 115 2.27 23.05 -5.77
C PHE A 115 0.98 23.40 -5.03
N GLU A 116 0.99 23.58 -3.70
CA GLU A 116 -0.18 24.02 -2.91
C GLU A 116 -0.51 25.51 -3.09
N THR A 117 0.40 26.29 -3.67
CA THR A 117 0.18 27.72 -3.92
C THR A 117 -0.94 27.96 -4.94
N GLU A 118 -1.70 29.05 -4.77
CA GLU A 118 -2.83 29.35 -5.67
C GLU A 118 -2.42 29.48 -7.14
N GLU A 119 -1.23 30.01 -7.40
CA GLU A 119 -0.69 30.16 -8.76
C GLU A 119 -0.43 28.80 -9.41
N MET A 120 0.20 27.87 -8.66
CA MET A 120 0.49 26.53 -9.15
C MET A 120 -0.78 25.69 -9.32
N GLN A 121 -1.76 25.84 -8.43
CA GLN A 121 -3.07 25.19 -8.57
C GLN A 121 -3.82 25.68 -9.83
N LYS A 122 -3.81 26.99 -10.10
CA LYS A 122 -4.38 27.54 -11.34
C LYS A 122 -3.64 27.03 -12.57
N LEU A 123 -2.31 26.90 -12.51
CA LEU A 123 -1.51 26.34 -13.60
C LEU A 123 -1.87 24.88 -13.87
N ILE A 124 -1.98 24.05 -12.83
CA ILE A 124 -2.40 22.64 -12.94
C ILE A 124 -3.77 22.56 -13.60
N PHE A 125 -4.75 23.33 -13.11
CA PHE A 125 -6.11 23.32 -13.65
C PHE A 125 -6.16 23.70 -15.14
N ASN A 126 -5.36 24.68 -15.55
CA ASN A 126 -5.28 25.12 -16.94
C ASN A 126 -4.57 24.10 -17.84
N ALA A 127 -3.52 23.43 -17.33
CA ALA A 127 -2.74 22.45 -18.09
C ALA A 127 -3.44 21.09 -18.20
N TYR A 128 -4.11 20.67 -17.13
CA TYR A 128 -4.79 19.38 -17.00
C TYR A 128 -6.20 19.60 -16.44
N PRO A 129 -7.13 20.16 -17.23
CA PRO A 129 -8.50 20.34 -16.80
C PRO A 129 -9.09 18.97 -16.44
N PRO A 130 -9.84 18.85 -15.32
CA PRO A 130 -10.45 17.60 -14.94
C PRO A 130 -11.35 17.12 -16.08
N SER A 131 -11.05 15.94 -16.62
CA SER A 131 -11.86 15.38 -17.70
C SER A 131 -13.31 15.32 -17.26
N PRO A 132 -14.29 15.72 -18.09
CA PRO A 132 -15.69 15.46 -17.79
C PRO A 132 -15.83 13.97 -17.54
N ALA A 133 -16.38 13.62 -16.37
CA ALA A 133 -16.55 12.22 -15.98
C ALA A 133 -17.25 11.45 -17.10
N PRO A 134 -16.84 10.21 -17.42
CA PRO A 134 -17.55 9.41 -18.39
C PRO A 134 -18.98 9.20 -17.88
N VAL A 135 -19.94 9.82 -18.57
CA VAL A 135 -21.36 9.53 -18.39
C VAL A 135 -21.54 8.07 -18.79
N HIS A 136 -21.64 7.18 -17.80
CA HIS A 136 -22.13 5.83 -18.03
C HIS A 136 -23.61 5.93 -18.41
N GLU A 137 -23.88 6.17 -19.70
CA GLU A 137 -25.18 5.86 -20.29
C GLU A 137 -25.41 4.36 -20.11
N LYS A 138 -26.31 4.02 -19.19
CA LYS A 138 -26.87 2.68 -19.05
C LYS A 138 -27.58 2.32 -20.36
N LYS A 139 -26.89 1.68 -21.30
CA LYS A 139 -27.54 0.98 -22.42
C LYS A 139 -28.33 -0.20 -21.85
N LYS A 140 -29.63 0.03 -21.68
CA LYS A 140 -30.69 -0.97 -21.52
C LYS A 140 -30.54 -1.99 -22.67
N LYS A 141 -30.21 -3.24 -22.37
CA LYS A 141 -30.38 -4.36 -23.32
C LYS A 141 -31.76 -4.96 -23.07
N GLU A 142 -32.64 -4.80 -24.05
CA GLU A 142 -33.95 -5.44 -24.12
C GLU A 142 -33.85 -6.78 -24.88
N SER A 143 -34.41 -7.79 -24.21
CA SER A 143 -34.86 -9.15 -24.57
C SER A 143 -34.53 -9.81 -25.91
N GLY A 144 -34.13 -11.08 -25.80
CA GLY A 144 -34.28 -12.15 -26.80
C GLY A 144 -34.38 -13.51 -26.08
N LYS A 145 -35.58 -14.10 -26.14
CA LYS A 145 -36.16 -15.21 -25.36
C LYS A 145 -35.56 -16.60 -25.68
N LYS A 146 -35.36 -17.46 -24.66
CA LYS A 146 -35.69 -18.90 -24.72
C LYS A 146 -35.89 -19.50 -23.33
N GLU A 147 -36.78 -20.48 -23.30
CA GLU A 147 -37.73 -20.84 -22.26
C GLU A 147 -37.42 -22.24 -21.70
N GLN A 148 -37.67 -22.46 -20.40
CA GLN A 148 -38.10 -23.71 -19.70
C GLN A 148 -37.82 -23.53 -18.19
N ARG A 149 -38.82 -23.15 -17.34
CA ARG A 149 -39.83 -23.97 -16.60
C ARG A 149 -39.15 -25.02 -15.70
N SER A 150 -39.33 -25.16 -14.39
CA SER A 150 -40.27 -24.76 -13.30
C SER A 150 -39.59 -25.19 -11.96
N THR A 151 -39.83 -24.69 -10.73
CA THR A 151 -41.05 -24.71 -9.90
C THR A 151 -40.87 -23.88 -8.60
N VAL A 152 -41.82 -22.95 -8.35
CA VAL A 152 -42.59 -22.67 -7.10
C VAL A 152 -41.89 -22.70 -5.71
N SER A 153 -41.82 -21.54 -5.03
CA SER A 153 -42.66 -21.16 -3.87
C SER A 153 -42.21 -19.83 -3.21
N THR A 154 -43.15 -18.91 -3.00
CA THR A 154 -43.06 -17.61 -2.30
C THR A 154 -43.46 -17.74 -0.81
N PRO A 155 -43.60 -16.65 -0.03
CA PRO A 155 -42.65 -15.60 0.41
C PRO A 155 -42.61 -15.53 1.96
N ILE A 156 -41.86 -14.62 2.60
CA ILE A 156 -42.23 -13.94 3.87
C ILE A 156 -41.29 -12.76 4.14
N THR A 157 -41.91 -11.70 4.64
CA THR A 157 -41.52 -10.32 4.97
C THR A 157 -40.69 -10.19 6.27
N SER A 158 -39.98 -9.05 6.39
CA SER A 158 -39.66 -8.21 7.59
C SER A 158 -39.30 -8.89 8.93
N GLU A 159 -38.30 -8.48 9.72
CA GLU A 159 -38.23 -7.22 10.48
C GLU A 159 -37.04 -7.30 11.49
N LEU A 160 -36.51 -6.12 11.90
CA LEU A 160 -35.89 -5.76 13.21
C LEU A 160 -34.69 -6.59 13.75
N ALA A 161 -33.49 -6.01 13.86
CA ALA A 161 -33.00 -5.08 14.90
C ALA A 161 -32.27 -5.77 16.07
N GLN A 162 -31.05 -5.26 16.32
CA GLN A 162 -30.32 -5.13 17.59
C GLN A 162 -30.28 -6.33 18.55
N ASN A 163 -29.06 -6.77 18.90
CA ASN A 163 -28.59 -7.04 20.27
C ASN A 163 -27.07 -7.30 20.16
N ALA A 164 -26.21 -6.47 20.76
CA ALA A 164 -25.81 -6.54 22.17
C ALA A 164 -25.29 -7.93 22.54
N ASN A 165 -23.97 -8.07 22.63
CA ASN A 165 -23.34 -9.21 23.27
C ASN A 165 -22.20 -8.71 24.17
N GLU A 166 -22.53 -8.57 25.44
CA GLU A 166 -21.62 -8.66 26.58
C GLU A 166 -21.36 -10.13 26.92
N ASN A 167 -20.33 -10.33 27.75
CA ASN A 167 -19.86 -11.55 28.42
C ASN A 167 -18.95 -12.45 27.58
N LEU A 168 -17.85 -13.02 28.12
CA LEU A 168 -17.70 -13.52 29.48
C LEU A 168 -16.20 -13.74 29.85
N VAL A 169 -15.80 -13.21 31.01
CA VAL A 169 -14.98 -13.79 32.10
C VAL A 169 -13.92 -14.86 31.76
N ILE A 170 -12.67 -14.63 32.21
CA ILE A 170 -11.90 -15.63 32.96
C ILE A 170 -11.36 -14.95 34.24
N LYS A 171 -11.59 -15.62 35.38
CA LYS A 171 -11.11 -15.28 36.72
C LYS A 171 -9.86 -16.08 37.07
N ASP A 172 -9.28 -15.70 38.21
CA ASP A 172 -8.42 -16.48 39.10
C ASP A 172 -6.96 -16.57 38.61
N ASP A 173 -5.90 -16.40 39.41
CA ASP A 173 -5.79 -16.63 40.85
C ASP A 173 -4.59 -15.89 41.47
N THR A 174 -4.62 -15.92 42.79
CA THR A 174 -3.78 -15.28 43.79
C THR A 174 -2.27 -15.61 43.82
N ASN A 175 -1.53 -14.69 44.49
CA ASN A 175 -0.40 -14.94 45.41
C ASN A 175 1.02 -15.17 44.84
N SER A 176 1.96 -14.25 45.16
CA SER A 176 3.16 -14.60 45.95
C SER A 176 4.14 -13.42 46.12
N THR A 177 4.80 -13.49 47.27
CA THR A 177 5.67 -12.57 48.00
C THR A 177 7.13 -12.61 47.53
N SER A 178 7.82 -11.46 47.44
CA SER A 178 9.26 -11.19 47.77
C SER A 178 9.57 -9.75 47.31
N LYS A 179 9.94 -8.74 48.11
CA LYS A 179 11.08 -8.52 49.02
C LYS A 179 12.46 -8.62 48.36
N ASP A 180 13.28 -7.62 48.71
CA ASP A 180 14.73 -7.41 48.50
C ASP A 180 15.08 -6.65 47.19
N ASP A 181 15.92 -5.61 47.14
CA ASP A 181 16.53 -4.69 48.11
C ASP A 181 17.14 -3.53 47.26
N ASP A 182 17.23 -2.33 47.86
CA ASP A 182 17.77 -1.09 47.27
C ASP A 182 19.32 -1.12 47.14
N PRO A 183 19.94 -0.11 46.47
CA PRO A 183 21.26 -0.19 45.85
C PRO A 183 22.42 0.24 46.76
N ASN A 184 23.62 -0.24 46.42
CA ASN A 184 24.88 0.47 46.62
C ASN A 184 25.91 0.02 45.57
#